data_AF-A0A4Y2V798-F1
#
_entry.id   AF-A0A4Y2V798-F1
#
_cell.length_a   1.000
_cell.length_b   1.000
_cell.length_c   1.000
_cell.angle_alpha   90.00
_cell.angle_beta   90.00
_cell.angle_gamma   90.00
#
_symmetry.space_group_name_H-M   'P 1'
#
loop_
_entity.id
_entity.type
_entity.pdbx_description
1 polymer ?
#
loop_
_entity_poly.entity_id
_entity_poly.type
_entity_poly.pdbx_seq_one_letter_code
_entity_poly.pdbx_strand_id
1 'polypeptide(L)'
;MQNRRKKLSLDSDVGRVTVMPFSKEEVTFVVKEGDSYLEWEFQTESRDIDFSLLFKRKSPEGFETIEVIPKQRIDTSCEPEKGRFKCEKVGNCE
;
A
#
# COMPACT_ATOMS: atom_id res chain seq x y z
N MET A 1 7.74 8.29 30.54
CA MET A 1 6.53 8.04 29.71
C MET A 1 6.87 6.95 28.71
N GLN A 2 6.36 5.74 28.90
CA GLN A 2 6.55 4.65 27.92
C GLN A 2 5.51 4.83 26.81
N ASN A 3 5.92 5.39 25.66
CA ASN A 3 5.12 5.29 24.45
C ASN A 3 5.03 3.81 24.08
N ARG A 4 3.91 3.16 24.40
CA ARG A 4 3.57 1.85 23.83
C ARG A 4 3.55 2.03 22.32
N ARG A 5 4.56 1.52 21.63
CA ARG A 5 4.58 1.43 20.17
C ARG A 5 3.33 0.67 19.75
N LYS A 6 2.40 1.33 19.06
CA LYS A 6 1.19 0.68 18.54
C LYS A 6 1.65 -0.36 17.52
N LYS A 7 1.48 -1.65 17.86
CA LYS A 7 1.67 -2.75 16.92
C LYS A 7 0.35 -2.99 16.23
N LEU A 8 0.34 -2.94 14.90
CA LEU A 8 -0.86 -3.26 14.12
C LEU A 8 -1.33 -4.69 14.35
N SER A 9 -0.41 -5.61 14.66
CA SER A 9 -0.73 -7.00 14.95
C SER A 9 -1.64 -7.23 16.18
N LEU A 10 -1.91 -6.19 16.98
CA LEU A 10 -2.84 -6.25 18.11
C LEU A 10 -4.24 -5.75 17.78
N ASP A 11 -4.44 -5.18 16.59
CA ASP A 11 -5.72 -4.67 16.15
C ASP A 11 -6.52 -5.78 15.43
N SER A 12 -7.80 -5.90 15.76
CA SER A 12 -8.68 -6.95 15.24
C SER A 12 -9.11 -6.73 13.80
N ASP A 13 -8.97 -5.51 13.29
CA ASP A 13 -9.36 -5.14 11.92
C ASP A 13 -8.19 -5.18 10.91
N VAL A 14 -7.10 -5.88 11.27
CA VAL A 14 -5.89 -5.96 10.43
C VAL A 14 -5.85 -7.27 9.65
N GLY A 15 -5.87 -7.14 8.32
CA GLY A 15 -5.58 -8.25 7.41
C GLY A 15 -4.09 -8.65 7.45
N ARG A 16 -3.81 -9.95 7.33
CA ARG A 16 -2.43 -10.47 7.22
C ARG A 16 -2.22 -11.08 5.84
N VAL A 17 -1.10 -10.71 5.22
CA VAL A 17 -0.63 -11.26 3.95
C VAL A 17 0.75 -11.88 4.18
N THR A 18 0.95 -13.10 3.67
CA THR A 18 2.25 -13.77 3.72
C THR A 18 2.92 -13.64 2.36
N VAL A 19 4.09 -13.00 2.31
CA VAL A 19 4.89 -12.87 1.08
C VAL A 19 6.02 -13.90 1.13
N MET A 20 6.06 -14.81 0.16
CA MET A 20 7.08 -15.84 0.07
C MET A 20 8.42 -15.24 -0.42
N PRO A 21 9.57 -15.85 -0.09
CA PRO A 21 10.86 -15.40 -0.60
C PRO A 21 10.87 -15.27 -2.12
N PHE A 22 11.37 -14.15 -2.64
CA PHE A 22 11.45 -13.83 -4.08
C PHE A 22 10.10 -13.78 -4.82
N SER A 23 8.99 -13.64 -4.09
CA SER A 23 7.65 -13.43 -4.65
C SER A 23 7.17 -11.99 -4.46
N LYS A 24 6.02 -11.67 -5.05
CA LYS A 24 5.27 -10.44 -4.78
C LYS A 24 3.82 -10.80 -4.52
N GLU A 25 3.19 -10.03 -3.65
CA GLU A 25 1.74 -10.01 -3.46
C GLU A 25 1.22 -8.65 -3.92
N GLU A 26 0.06 -8.63 -4.56
CA GLU A 26 -0.54 -7.42 -5.13
C GLU A 26 -1.93 -7.25 -4.52
N VAL A 27 -2.23 -6.04 -4.03
CA VAL A 27 -3.52 -5.72 -3.41
C VAL A 27 -4.20 -4.65 -4.26
N THR A 28 -5.23 -5.05 -5.00
CA THR A 28 -5.93 -4.15 -5.92
C THR A 28 -7.11 -3.45 -5.24
N PHE A 29 -7.14 -2.12 -5.32
CA PHE A 29 -8.27 -1.29 -4.91
C PHE A 29 -8.90 -0.61 -6.12
N VAL A 30 -10.18 -0.89 -6.36
CA VAL A 30 -10.95 -0.28 -7.46
C VAL A 30 -11.50 1.08 -7.03
N VAL A 31 -10.97 2.14 -7.62
CA VAL A 31 -11.43 3.52 -7.44
C VAL A 31 -12.67 3.75 -8.30
N LYS A 32 -13.85 3.70 -7.66
CA LYS A 32 -15.15 3.91 -8.32
C LYS A 32 -15.54 5.39 -8.45
N GLU A 33 -14.96 6.24 -7.61
CA GLU A 33 -15.25 7.68 -7.56
C GLU A 33 -13.93 8.45 -7.54
N GLY A 34 -13.81 9.44 -8.44
CA GLY A 34 -12.65 10.34 -8.45
C GLY A 34 -12.62 11.24 -7.21
N ASP A 35 -11.49 11.92 -7.00
CA ASP A 35 -11.23 12.75 -5.82
C ASP A 35 -11.34 12.02 -4.46
N SER A 36 -11.35 10.69 -4.49
CA SER A 36 -11.27 9.83 -3.31
C SER A 36 -9.81 9.65 -2.87
N TYR A 37 -9.61 9.05 -1.71
CA TYR A 37 -8.29 8.80 -1.16
C TYR A 37 -8.09 7.32 -0.92
N LEU A 38 -6.96 6.80 -1.38
CA LEU A 38 -6.40 5.54 -0.89
C LEU A 38 -5.53 5.87 0.32
N GLU A 39 -5.80 5.20 1.43
CA GLU A 39 -4.98 5.23 2.63
C GLU A 39 -4.49 3.83 2.92
N TRP A 40 -3.22 3.71 3.32
CA TRP A 40 -2.65 2.44 3.73
C TRP A 40 -1.86 2.61 5.01
N GLU A 41 -1.84 1.54 5.78
CA GLU A 41 -1.00 1.37 6.94
C GLU A 41 -0.61 -0.11 7.00
N PHE A 42 0.69 -0.42 7.03
CA PHE A 42 1.17 -1.80 7.12
C PHE A 42 2.41 -1.93 8.01
N GLN A 43 2.60 -3.15 8.51
CA GLN A 43 3.76 -3.53 9.30
C GLN A 43 4.23 -4.93 8.89
N THR A 44 5.54 -5.13 8.84
CA THR A 44 6.20 -6.41 8.63
C THR A 44 6.62 -7.01 9.98
N GLU A 45 6.54 -8.33 10.09
CA GLU A 45 6.85 -9.01 11.35
C GLU A 45 8.33 -9.37 11.51
N SER A 46 9.07 -9.53 10.41
CA SER A 46 10.41 -10.14 10.44
C SER A 46 11.49 -9.36 9.70
N ARG A 47 11.22 -8.88 8.48
CA ARG A 47 12.20 -8.23 7.59
C ARG A 47 11.60 -7.01 6.92
N ASP A 48 12.46 -6.21 6.32
CA ASP A 48 12.03 -5.21 5.34
C ASP A 48 11.25 -5.85 4.19
N ILE A 49 10.55 -5.00 3.44
CA ILE A 49 9.81 -5.41 2.25
C ILE A 49 9.97 -4.36 1.17
N ASP A 50 10.02 -4.77 -0.09
CA ASP A 50 9.89 -3.82 -1.19
C ASP A 50 8.41 -3.45 -1.36
N PHE A 51 8.10 -2.17 -1.31
CA PHE A 51 6.76 -1.61 -1.49
C PHE A 51 6.74 -0.64 -2.67
N SER A 52 5.64 -0.66 -3.43
CA SER A 52 5.35 0.27 -4.52
C SER A 52 3.86 0.54 -4.57
N LEU A 53 3.46 1.64 -5.20
CA LEU A 53 2.08 1.94 -5.52
C LEU A 53 1.98 2.35 -6.99
N LEU A 54 1.16 1.63 -7.73
CA LEU A 54 0.83 1.89 -9.13
C LEU A 54 -0.63 2.33 -9.22
N PHE A 55 -0.91 3.29 -10.09
CA PHE A 55 -2.27 3.66 -10.45
C PHE A 55 -2.52 3.39 -11.93
N LYS A 56 -3.46 2.49 -12.21
CA LYS A 56 -3.84 2.10 -13.57
C LYS A 56 -5.20 2.68 -13.92
N ARG A 57 -5.28 3.37 -15.06
CA ARG A 57 -6.54 3.92 -15.57
C ARG A 57 -6.67 3.72 -17.06
N LYS A 58 -7.91 3.81 -17.55
CA LYS A 58 -8.18 3.92 -18.99
C LYS A 58 -7.74 5.31 -19.47
N SER A 59 -7.15 5.34 -20.66
CA SER A 59 -6.74 6.52 -21.42
C SER A 59 -7.24 6.38 -22.87
N PRO A 60 -7.28 7.46 -23.67
CA PRO A 60 -7.63 7.37 -25.09
C PRO A 60 -6.74 6.38 -25.87
N GLU A 61 -5.48 6.20 -25.44
CA GLU A 61 -4.49 5.31 -26.03
C GLU A 61 -4.53 3.87 -25.48
N GLY A 62 -5.45 3.57 -24.55
CA GLY A 62 -5.61 2.25 -23.93
C GLY A 62 -5.56 2.31 -22.41
N PHE A 63 -4.53 1.71 -21.81
CA PHE A 63 -4.31 1.75 -20.35
C PHE A 63 -3.04 2.52 -20.04
N GLU A 64 -3.17 3.49 -19.13
CA GLU A 64 -2.06 4.25 -18.57
C GLU A 64 -1.76 3.69 -17.19
N THR A 65 -0.48 3.40 -16.93
CA THR A 65 0.01 3.03 -15.59
C THR A 65 0.92 4.15 -15.09
N ILE A 66 0.59 4.69 -13.93
CA ILE A 66 1.33 5.77 -13.27
C ILE A 66 1.99 5.18 -12.03
N GLU A 67 3.32 5.28 -11.94
CA GLU A 67 4.05 4.92 -10.73
C GLU A 67 3.89 6.06 -9.70
N VAL A 68 3.04 5.83 -8.70
CA VAL A 68 2.75 6.81 -7.66
C VAL A 68 3.84 6.78 -6.59
N ILE A 69 4.23 5.57 -6.18
CA ILE A 69 5.35 5.33 -5.28
C ILE A 69 6.26 4.33 -5.97
N PRO A 70 7.48 4.73 -6.34
CA PRO A 70 8.45 3.82 -6.91
C PRO A 70 8.79 2.68 -5.97
N LYS A 71 9.11 1.53 -6.54
CA LYS A 71 9.52 0.37 -5.76
C LYS A 71 10.71 0.69 -4.87
N GLN A 72 10.50 0.65 -3.56
CA GLN A 72 11.50 0.98 -2.56
C GLN A 72 11.43 0.05 -1.36
N ARG A 73 12.56 -0.15 -0.69
CA ARG A 73 12.66 -1.02 0.47
C ARG A 73 12.25 -0.27 1.73
N ILE A 74 11.24 -0.80 2.41
CA ILE A 74 10.65 -0.23 3.62
C ILE A 74 10.95 -1.13 4.81
N ASP A 75 11.54 -0.55 5.86
CA ASP A 75 11.71 -1.19 7.17
C ASP A 75 10.68 -0.64 8.16
N THR A 76 9.80 -1.50 8.65
CA THR A 76 8.75 -1.14 9.63
C THR A 76 9.08 -1.63 11.05
N SER A 77 10.35 -1.95 11.31
CA SER A 77 10.83 -2.42 12.63
C SER A 77 10.62 -1.41 13.75
N CYS A 78 10.66 -0.11 13.42
CA CYS A 78 10.47 0.98 14.37
C CYS A 78 8.99 1.35 14.50
N GLU A 79 8.31 1.58 13.38
CA GLU A 79 6.91 2.00 13.29
C GLU A 79 6.25 1.47 12.00
N PRO A 80 4.91 1.36 11.96
CA PRO A 80 4.21 1.01 10.73
C PRO A 80 4.43 2.05 9.63
N GLU A 81 4.54 1.57 8.39
CA GLU A 81 4.53 2.44 7.22
C GLU A 81 3.11 2.93 6.97
N LYS A 82 2.95 4.22 6.68
CA LYS A 82 1.66 4.85 6.42
C LYS A 82 1.75 5.76 5.23
N GLY A 83 0.68 5.83 4.46
CA GLY A 83 0.59 6.83 3.42
C GLY A 83 -0.82 7.02 2.90
N ARG A 84 -0.92 8.04 2.05
CA ARG A 84 -2.18 8.48 1.46
C ARG A 84 -1.93 8.98 0.06
N PHE A 85 -2.80 8.59 -0.86
CA PHE A 85 -2.78 9.03 -2.24
C PHE A 85 -4.17 9.51 -2.66
N LYS A 86 -4.24 10.68 -3.28
CA LYS A 86 -5.49 11.22 -3.82
C LYS A 86 -5.72 10.66 -5.23
N CYS A 87 -6.76 9.85 -5.37
CA CYS A 87 -7.16 9.28 -6.64
C CYS A 87 -8.07 10.27 -7.37
N GLU A 88 -7.48 11.22 -8.10
CA GLU A 88 -8.23 12.25 -8.85
C GLU A 88 -9.16 11.66 -9.93
N LYS A 89 -8.90 10.43 -10.37
CA LYS A 89 -9.70 9.75 -11.41
C LYS A 89 -10.07 8.34 -10.96
N VAL A 90 -11.08 7.78 -11.62
CA VAL A 90 -11.43 6.36 -11.53
C VAL A 90 -10.36 5.48 -12.16
N GLY A 91 -10.13 4.30 -11.58
CA GLY A 91 -9.04 3.40 -11.96
C GLY A 91 -8.79 2.34 -10.89
N ASN A 92 -7.61 1.73 -10.93
CA ASN A 92 -7.17 0.75 -9.96
C ASN A 92 -5.87 1.21 -9.31
N CYS A 93 -5.79 1.12 -8.00
CA CYS A 93 -4.53 1.20 -7.27
C CYS A 93 -4.02 -0.21 -6.98
N GLU A 94 -2.75 -0.46 -7.23
CA GLU A 94 -2.08 -1.77 -7.10
C GLU A 94 -0.70 -1.64 -6.46
#